data_AF-A0A0H5CNQ1-F1
#
_entry.id   AF-A0A0H5CNQ1-F1
#
_cell.length_a   1.000
_cell.length_b   1.000
_cell.length_c   1.000
_cell.angle_alpha   90.00
_cell.angle_beta   90.00
_cell.angle_gamma   90.00
#
_symmetry.space_group_name_H-M   'P 1'
#
loop_
_entity.id
_entity.type
_entity.pdbx_description
1 polymer ?
#
loop_
_entity_poly.entity_id
_entity_poly.type
_entity_poly.pdbx_seq_one_letter_code
_entity_poly.pdbx_strand_id
1 'polypeptide(L)'
;MSNPIDIAELISQIRVLVREGDMRKAKRHASAIMHDSGPHHWATVLTCANILETRGPRAVFTLRRFWQASDPAARAIIAACAPQQGDPERRSPAPAIPEPRWTARTRYQAPRDIRTEIRPDARRRRDPDAARRQGRAHAVTDTYIRERGGVDDQPDPTERPIAYALDYDRAALPALRGLPCLHCFVELSEIADHERRDGLCFECHDRGRPGITTPTTNAAELLIARCAYIAEHYHRTAALTLLRREWNQVRDRHARTTITEWVTANAAAIAAPARSAQHELPPPCDCGSIRQVRDGLCVDCRQLDSSPVQVAA
;
A
#
# COMPACT_ATOMS: atom_id res chain seq x y z
N MET A 1 -31.63 -14.83 -25.34
CA MET A 1 -30.90 -13.56 -25.15
C MET A 1 -31.82 -12.65 -24.37
N SER A 2 -31.58 -12.46 -23.08
CA SER A 2 -32.48 -11.67 -22.23
C SER A 2 -32.42 -10.19 -22.56
N ASN A 3 -33.57 -9.53 -22.55
CA ASN A 3 -33.68 -8.11 -22.86
C ASN A 3 -32.96 -7.26 -21.78
N PRO A 4 -32.35 -6.12 -22.13
CA PRO A 4 -31.63 -5.27 -21.18
C PRO A 4 -32.52 -4.74 -20.04
N ILE A 5 -33.82 -4.58 -20.31
CA ILE A 5 -34.83 -4.18 -19.32
C ILE A 5 -35.04 -5.28 -18.25
N ASP A 6 -34.94 -6.56 -18.64
CA ASP A 6 -35.07 -7.71 -17.74
C ASP A 6 -33.85 -7.80 -16.78
N ILE A 7 -32.66 -7.49 -17.28
CA ILE A 7 -31.43 -7.45 -16.45
C ILE A 7 -31.49 -6.32 -15.43
N ALA A 8 -31.93 -5.12 -15.83
CA ALA A 8 -32.08 -3.98 -14.92
C ALA A 8 -33.10 -4.26 -13.80
N GLU A 9 -34.17 -4.98 -14.13
CA GLU A 9 -35.19 -5.41 -13.16
C GLU A 9 -34.61 -6.44 -12.18
N LEU A 10 -33.89 -7.46 -12.67
CA LEU A 10 -33.22 -8.44 -11.81
C LEU A 10 -32.20 -7.79 -10.86
N ILE A 11 -31.46 -6.78 -11.32
CA ILE A 11 -30.53 -6.01 -10.46
C ILE A 11 -31.29 -5.26 -9.36
N SER A 12 -32.43 -4.67 -9.69
CA SER A 12 -33.28 -3.98 -8.72
C SER A 12 -33.86 -4.96 -7.69
N GLN A 13 -34.26 -6.16 -8.10
CA GLN A 13 -34.74 -7.22 -7.20
C GLN A 13 -33.62 -7.74 -6.28
N ILE A 14 -32.40 -7.92 -6.80
CA ILE A 14 -31.23 -8.28 -5.97
C ILE A 14 -31.04 -7.27 -4.86
N ARG A 15 -31.16 -5.97 -5.14
CA ARG A 15 -31.03 -4.92 -4.12
C ARG A 15 -32.08 -5.07 -3.02
N VAL A 16 -33.34 -5.28 -3.37
CA VAL A 16 -34.43 -5.51 -2.39
C VAL A 16 -34.12 -6.72 -1.52
N LEU A 17 -33.73 -7.84 -2.12
CA LEU A 17 -33.41 -9.08 -1.41
C LEU A 17 -32.21 -8.94 -0.47
N VAL A 18 -31.19 -8.16 -0.86
CA VAL A 18 -30.04 -7.86 0.00
C VAL A 18 -30.46 -7.01 1.21
N ARG A 19 -31.34 -6.02 1.02
CA ARG A 19 -31.87 -5.20 2.12
C ARG A 19 -32.72 -6.03 3.10
N GLU A 20 -33.49 -6.98 2.58
CA GLU A 20 -34.31 -7.91 3.38
C GLU A 20 -33.50 -9.05 4.03
N GLY A 21 -32.23 -9.22 3.65
CA GLY A 21 -31.34 -10.25 4.17
C GLY A 21 -31.48 -11.63 3.51
N ASP A 22 -32.28 -11.78 2.46
CA ASP A 22 -32.44 -13.04 1.70
C ASP A 22 -31.31 -13.24 0.68
N MET A 23 -30.12 -13.52 1.20
CA MET A 23 -28.90 -13.71 0.39
C MET A 23 -28.98 -14.93 -0.56
N ARG A 24 -29.85 -15.91 -0.27
CA ARG A 24 -30.01 -17.10 -1.12
C ARG A 24 -30.77 -16.76 -2.41
N LYS A 25 -31.87 -16.00 -2.32
CA LYS A 25 -32.58 -15.52 -3.51
C LYS A 25 -31.72 -14.52 -4.29
N ALA A 26 -31.04 -13.60 -3.61
CA ALA A 26 -30.16 -12.64 -4.26
C ALA A 26 -29.07 -13.32 -5.12
N LYS A 27 -28.42 -14.37 -4.58
CA LYS A 27 -27.42 -15.16 -5.34
C LYS A 27 -28.02 -15.89 -6.55
N ARG A 28 -29.24 -16.41 -6.45
CA ARG A 28 -29.93 -17.05 -7.59
C ARG A 28 -30.20 -16.06 -8.72
N HIS A 29 -30.68 -14.86 -8.40
CA HIS A 29 -30.88 -13.82 -9.42
C HIS A 29 -29.56 -13.34 -10.03
N ALA A 30 -28.49 -13.20 -9.22
CA ALA A 30 -27.17 -12.87 -9.74
C ALA A 30 -26.63 -13.96 -10.69
N SER A 31 -26.86 -15.24 -10.35
CA SER A 31 -26.49 -16.37 -11.21
C SER A 31 -27.28 -16.39 -12.51
N ALA A 32 -28.58 -16.07 -12.48
CA ALA A 32 -29.40 -15.94 -13.69
C ALA A 32 -28.88 -14.81 -14.61
N ILE A 33 -28.52 -13.65 -14.03
CA ILE A 33 -27.87 -12.58 -14.80
C ILE A 33 -26.58 -13.10 -15.45
N MET A 34 -25.72 -13.80 -14.72
CA MET A 34 -24.45 -14.31 -15.28
C MET A 34 -24.64 -15.32 -16.43
N HIS A 35 -25.67 -16.16 -16.37
CA HIS A 35 -25.89 -17.20 -17.38
C HIS A 35 -26.68 -16.72 -18.60
N ASP A 36 -27.65 -15.84 -18.39
CA ASP A 36 -28.62 -15.47 -19.44
C ASP A 36 -28.30 -14.13 -20.12
N SER A 37 -27.37 -13.35 -19.55
CA SER A 37 -26.97 -12.06 -20.14
C SER A 37 -25.93 -12.22 -21.25
N GLY A 38 -26.08 -11.43 -22.30
CA GLY A 38 -25.08 -11.34 -23.37
C GLY A 38 -23.77 -10.73 -22.86
N PRO A 39 -22.62 -11.03 -23.51
CA PRO A 39 -21.29 -10.60 -23.04
C PRO A 39 -21.17 -9.09 -22.82
N HIS A 40 -21.87 -8.30 -23.63
CA HIS A 40 -21.85 -6.84 -23.54
C HIS A 40 -22.55 -6.31 -22.27
N HIS A 41 -23.73 -6.84 -21.94
CA HIS A 41 -24.47 -6.43 -20.74
C HIS A 41 -23.76 -6.85 -19.46
N TRP A 42 -23.14 -8.04 -19.45
CA TRP A 42 -22.34 -8.49 -18.33
C TRP A 42 -21.11 -7.59 -18.10
N ALA A 43 -20.42 -7.18 -19.18
CA ALA A 43 -19.32 -6.24 -19.09
C ALA A 43 -19.76 -4.89 -18.49
N THR A 44 -20.95 -4.40 -18.83
CA THR A 44 -21.53 -3.19 -18.22
C THR A 44 -21.73 -3.37 -16.71
N VAL A 45 -22.31 -4.50 -16.27
CA VAL A 45 -22.54 -4.81 -14.84
C VAL A 45 -21.21 -4.86 -14.08
N LEU A 46 -20.20 -5.57 -14.61
CA LEU A 46 -18.86 -5.64 -14.01
C LEU A 46 -18.19 -4.26 -13.91
N THR A 47 -18.35 -3.44 -14.96
CA THR A 47 -17.82 -2.07 -14.95
C THR A 47 -18.47 -1.23 -13.86
N CYS A 48 -19.79 -1.34 -13.68
CA CYS A 48 -20.50 -0.68 -12.59
C CYS A 48 -20.01 -1.15 -11.21
N ALA A 49 -19.86 -2.46 -11.01
CA ALA A 49 -19.35 -3.02 -9.75
C ALA A 49 -17.94 -2.49 -9.43
N ASN A 50 -17.04 -2.52 -10.40
CA ASN A 50 -15.68 -2.00 -10.23
C ASN A 50 -15.65 -0.49 -9.91
N ILE A 51 -16.51 0.31 -10.55
CA ILE A 51 -16.62 1.75 -10.23
C ILE A 51 -17.08 1.94 -8.77
N LEU A 52 -18.07 1.17 -8.33
CA LEU A 52 -18.59 1.25 -6.96
C LEU A 52 -17.56 0.83 -5.91
N GLU A 53 -16.71 -0.16 -6.20
CA GLU A 53 -15.68 -0.65 -5.28
C GLU A 53 -14.48 0.30 -5.19
N THR A 54 -14.00 0.82 -6.33
CA THR A 54 -12.73 1.55 -6.39
C THR A 54 -12.85 3.05 -6.14
N ARG A 55 -13.99 3.67 -6.47
CA ARG A 55 -14.12 5.15 -6.49
C ARG A 55 -14.78 5.72 -5.24
N GLY A 56 -15.27 4.87 -4.32
CA GLY A 56 -15.85 5.28 -3.04
C GLY A 56 -16.88 6.42 -3.20
N PRO A 57 -16.74 7.56 -2.48
CA PRO A 57 -17.67 8.69 -2.58
C PRO A 57 -17.82 9.29 -4.00
N ARG A 58 -16.84 9.09 -4.89
CA ARG A 58 -16.85 9.61 -6.27
C ARG A 58 -17.47 8.63 -7.27
N ALA A 59 -17.94 7.47 -6.83
CA ALA A 59 -18.50 6.44 -7.70
C ALA A 59 -19.74 6.94 -8.46
N VAL A 60 -20.65 7.68 -7.81
CA VAL A 60 -21.87 8.20 -8.45
C VAL A 60 -21.55 9.15 -9.60
N PHE A 61 -20.56 10.04 -9.44
CA PHE A 61 -20.12 10.93 -10.51
C PHE A 61 -19.57 10.15 -11.71
N THR A 62 -18.76 9.13 -11.43
CA THR A 62 -18.16 8.27 -12.47
C THR A 62 -19.24 7.45 -13.21
N LEU A 63 -20.22 6.90 -12.48
CA LEU A 63 -21.37 6.20 -13.05
C LEU A 63 -22.23 7.14 -13.91
N ARG A 64 -22.44 8.39 -13.50
CA ARG A 64 -23.17 9.38 -14.31
C ARG A 64 -22.46 9.68 -15.63
N ARG A 65 -21.13 9.83 -15.61
CA ARG A 65 -20.34 10.00 -16.84
C ARG A 65 -20.42 8.75 -17.73
N PHE A 66 -20.34 7.55 -17.14
CA PHE A 66 -20.47 6.29 -17.85
C PHE A 66 -21.85 6.14 -18.50
N TRP A 67 -22.92 6.52 -17.78
CA TRP A 67 -24.29 6.53 -18.27
C TRP A 67 -24.46 7.44 -19.49
N GLN A 68 -23.91 8.66 -19.46
CA GLN A 68 -23.99 9.62 -20.57
C GLN A 68 -23.35 9.08 -21.86
N ALA A 69 -22.23 8.38 -21.74
CA ALA A 69 -21.48 7.81 -22.87
C ALA A 69 -22.05 6.49 -23.40
N SER A 70 -23.04 5.89 -22.72
CA SER A 70 -23.56 4.56 -23.04
C SER A 70 -24.83 4.61 -23.90
N ASP A 71 -25.15 3.48 -24.54
CA ASP A 71 -26.37 3.28 -25.32
C ASP A 71 -27.63 3.15 -24.43
N PRO A 72 -28.85 3.22 -24.99
CA PRO A 72 -30.08 3.16 -24.19
C PRO A 72 -30.23 1.88 -23.35
N ALA A 73 -29.72 0.74 -23.86
CA ALA A 73 -29.75 -0.54 -23.17
C ALA A 73 -28.84 -0.56 -21.94
N ALA A 74 -27.57 -0.16 -22.08
CA ALA A 74 -26.64 -0.08 -20.96
C ALA A 74 -27.03 1.02 -19.97
N ARG A 75 -27.66 2.12 -20.42
CA ARG A 75 -28.19 3.16 -19.52
C ARG A 75 -29.18 2.62 -18.49
N ALA A 76 -30.05 1.69 -18.88
CA ALA A 76 -31.00 1.06 -17.95
C ALA A 76 -30.27 0.23 -16.87
N ILE A 77 -29.27 -0.54 -17.28
CA ILE A 77 -28.43 -1.36 -16.39
C ILE A 77 -27.64 -0.45 -15.43
N ILE A 78 -26.99 0.61 -15.94
CA ILE A 78 -26.21 1.54 -15.14
C ILE A 78 -27.10 2.26 -14.10
N ALA A 79 -28.32 2.64 -14.49
CA ALA A 79 -29.28 3.24 -13.58
C ALA A 79 -29.70 2.27 -12.46
N ALA A 80 -29.90 0.99 -12.78
CA ALA A 80 -30.21 -0.05 -11.79
C ALA A 80 -29.02 -0.34 -10.85
N CYS A 81 -27.78 -0.19 -11.33
CA CYS A 81 -26.58 -0.34 -10.50
C CYS A 81 -26.28 0.88 -9.63
N ALA A 82 -26.82 2.06 -9.93
CA ALA A 82 -26.51 3.28 -9.19
C ALA A 82 -27.09 3.25 -7.76
N PRO A 83 -26.35 3.73 -6.74
CA PRO A 83 -26.87 3.80 -5.38
C PRO A 83 -28.11 4.69 -5.30
N GLN A 84 -29.13 4.26 -4.56
CA GLN A 84 -30.33 5.05 -4.31
C GLN A 84 -30.24 5.84 -3.00
N GLN A 85 -31.02 6.91 -2.93
CA GLN A 85 -31.16 7.70 -1.70
C GLN A 85 -31.71 6.81 -0.59
N GLY A 86 -30.95 6.66 0.51
CA GLY A 86 -31.30 5.78 1.63
C GLY A 86 -30.73 4.37 1.57
N ASP A 87 -29.95 4.00 0.53
CA ASP A 87 -29.07 2.84 0.65
C ASP A 87 -28.12 3.07 1.83
N PRO A 88 -27.92 2.06 2.72
CA PRO A 88 -26.90 2.17 3.74
C PRO A 88 -25.59 2.45 3.01
N GLU A 89 -25.01 3.64 3.24
CA GLU A 89 -23.71 3.96 2.68
C GLU A 89 -22.82 2.75 2.99
N ARG A 90 -22.12 2.20 1.98
CA ARG A 90 -20.90 1.43 2.23
C ARG A 90 -19.83 2.38 2.78
N ARG A 91 -20.16 3.14 3.84
CA ARG A 91 -19.19 3.55 4.82
C ARG A 91 -18.79 2.24 5.47
N SER A 92 -17.63 1.73 5.08
CA SER A 92 -16.79 1.05 6.07
C SER A 92 -16.89 1.89 7.34
N PRO A 93 -17.25 1.29 8.50
CA PRO A 93 -17.34 2.05 9.73
C PRO A 93 -16.06 2.86 9.82
N ALA A 94 -16.20 4.18 9.89
CA ALA A 94 -15.03 5.04 10.01
C ALA A 94 -14.22 4.45 11.17
N PRO A 95 -12.93 4.11 10.96
CA PRO A 95 -12.12 3.63 12.06
C PRO A 95 -12.31 4.64 13.19
N ALA A 96 -12.64 4.15 14.38
CA ALA A 96 -12.89 5.02 15.53
C ALA A 96 -11.79 6.07 15.54
N ILE A 97 -12.16 7.34 15.33
CA ILE A 97 -11.18 8.42 15.19
C ILE A 97 -10.37 8.36 16.48
N PRO A 98 -9.07 8.00 16.44
CA PRO A 98 -8.27 7.99 17.63
C PRO A 98 -8.37 9.38 18.22
N GLU A 99 -8.58 9.48 19.55
CA GLU A 99 -8.65 10.79 20.19
C GLU A 99 -7.48 11.64 19.70
N PRO A 100 -7.73 12.89 19.27
CA PRO A 100 -6.67 13.73 18.74
C PRO A 100 -5.54 13.79 19.76
N ARG A 101 -4.34 13.38 19.35
CA ARG A 101 -3.13 13.34 20.21
C ARG A 101 -2.68 14.75 20.67
N TRP A 102 -3.42 15.79 20.30
CA TRP A 102 -3.13 17.18 20.61
C TRP A 102 -4.01 17.67 21.75
N THR A 103 -3.35 18.24 22.76
CA THR A 103 -3.99 19.04 23.81
C THR A 103 -4.17 20.49 23.32
N ALA A 104 -4.99 21.29 24.02
CA ALA A 104 -5.19 22.71 23.71
C ALA A 104 -3.86 23.51 23.57
N ARG A 105 -2.80 23.08 24.26
CA ARG A 105 -1.45 23.67 24.21
C ARG A 105 -0.59 23.21 23.01
N THR A 106 -0.92 22.10 22.37
CA THR A 106 -0.10 21.49 21.30
C THR A 106 -0.78 21.53 19.93
N ARG A 107 -1.97 22.16 19.84
CA ARG A 107 -2.79 22.28 18.62
C ARG A 107 -2.10 22.95 17.43
N TYR A 108 -1.02 23.71 17.65
CA TYR A 108 -0.25 24.42 16.61
C TYR A 108 1.14 23.84 16.36
N GLN A 109 1.50 22.76 17.03
CA GLN A 109 2.81 22.14 16.87
C GLN A 109 2.69 20.97 15.89
N ALA A 110 3.45 21.04 14.79
CA ALA A 110 3.58 19.91 13.88
C ALA A 110 4.05 18.66 14.67
N PRO A 111 3.55 17.45 14.37
CA PRO A 111 4.01 16.23 15.02
C PRO A 111 5.51 16.02 14.77
N ARG A 112 6.35 16.50 15.70
CA ARG A 112 7.78 16.24 15.73
C ARG A 112 8.04 15.15 16.75
N ASP A 113 8.78 14.13 16.35
CA ASP A 113 9.55 13.32 17.29
C ASP A 113 10.64 14.24 17.86
N ILE A 114 10.39 14.84 19.04
CA ILE A 114 11.42 15.56 19.77
C ILE A 114 12.41 14.50 20.28
N ARG A 115 13.52 14.30 19.56
CA ARG A 115 14.73 13.77 20.19
C ARG A 115 15.28 14.86 21.10
N THR A 116 15.11 14.70 22.41
CA THR A 116 15.70 15.58 23.44
C THR A 116 17.16 15.22 23.74
N GLU A 117 17.72 14.17 23.14
CA GLU A 117 19.12 13.82 23.30
C GLU A 117 20.01 14.70 22.43
N ILE A 118 20.57 15.75 23.04
CA ILE A 118 21.75 16.42 22.52
C ILE A 118 22.93 15.46 22.76
N ARG A 119 23.47 14.86 21.69
CA ARG A 119 24.73 14.11 21.77
C ARG A 119 25.90 15.10 21.76
N PRO A 120 26.64 15.30 22.87
CA PRO A 120 27.75 16.25 22.93
C PRO A 120 28.90 15.89 21.97
N ASP A 121 28.99 14.63 21.56
CA ASP A 121 30.09 14.08 20.77
C ASP A 121 29.98 14.39 19.27
N ALA A 122 28.86 14.99 18.83
CA ALA A 122 28.63 15.35 17.44
C ALA A 122 29.31 16.68 17.02
N ARG A 123 30.23 17.24 17.83
CA ARG A 123 31.16 18.29 17.37
C ARG A 123 32.24 17.70 16.46
N ARG A 124 31.83 17.23 15.28
CA ARG A 124 32.78 17.01 14.18
C ARG A 124 33.42 18.35 13.81
N ARG A 125 34.75 18.34 13.67
CA ARG A 125 35.56 19.47 13.22
C ARG A 125 34.91 20.11 12.00
N ARG A 126 34.61 21.40 12.11
CA ARG A 126 33.99 22.20 11.05
C ARG A 126 34.96 22.25 9.88
N ASP A 127 34.53 21.73 8.74
CA ASP A 127 35.24 21.88 7.47
C ASP A 127 35.35 23.39 7.15
N PRO A 128 36.58 23.95 7.01
CA PRO A 128 36.78 25.37 6.68
C PRO A 128 36.07 25.78 5.38
N ASP A 129 35.94 24.87 4.41
CA ASP A 129 35.30 25.16 3.13
C ASP A 129 33.78 25.15 3.20
N ALA A 130 33.20 24.43 4.17
CA ALA A 130 31.78 24.53 4.49
C ALA A 130 31.44 25.88 5.18
N ALA A 131 32.35 26.41 5.98
CA ALA A 131 32.17 27.71 6.65
C ALA A 131 32.16 28.89 5.64
N ARG A 132 33.01 28.84 4.60
CA ARG A 132 32.99 29.85 3.52
C ARG A 132 31.70 29.83 2.71
N ARG A 133 31.14 28.64 2.43
CA ARG A 133 29.85 28.51 1.71
C ARG A 133 28.68 29.01 2.56
N GLN A 134 28.68 28.75 3.86
CA GLN A 134 27.69 29.31 4.79
C GLN A 134 27.76 30.84 4.86
N GLY A 135 28.96 31.44 4.87
CA GLY A 135 29.13 32.89 4.92
C GLY A 135 28.45 33.66 3.77
N ARG A 136 28.45 33.11 2.55
CA ARG A 136 27.72 33.72 1.42
C ARG A 136 26.20 33.58 1.53
N ALA A 137 25.71 32.44 2.03
CA ALA A 137 24.27 32.24 2.27
C ALA A 137 23.74 33.15 3.39
N HIS A 138 24.55 33.37 4.42
CA HIS A 138 24.26 34.33 5.49
C HIS A 138 24.25 35.77 4.96
N ALA A 139 25.16 36.16 4.07
CA ALA A 139 25.14 37.51 3.48
C ALA A 139 23.83 37.81 2.71
N VAL A 140 23.28 36.83 1.97
CA VAL A 140 21.98 37.00 1.29
C VAL A 140 20.83 37.10 2.30
N THR A 141 20.87 36.29 3.36
CA THR A 141 19.85 36.30 4.43
C THR A 141 19.91 37.60 5.23
N ASP A 142 21.10 38.11 5.52
CA ASP A 142 21.33 39.35 6.25
C ASP A 142 20.93 40.58 5.41
N THR A 143 21.16 40.55 4.09
CA THR A 143 20.66 41.59 3.17
C THR A 143 19.15 41.56 3.10
N TYR A 144 18.52 40.38 3.00
CA TYR A 144 17.06 40.24 3.04
C TYR A 144 16.46 40.73 4.37
N ILE A 145 17.06 40.38 5.51
CA ILE A 145 16.64 40.86 6.83
C ILE A 145 16.88 42.36 6.98
N ARG A 146 17.91 42.93 6.37
CA ARG A 146 18.16 44.38 6.43
C ARG A 146 17.21 45.18 5.54
N GLU A 147 16.92 44.69 4.35
CA GLU A 147 16.10 45.38 3.35
C GLU A 147 14.60 45.18 3.58
N ARG A 148 14.21 44.04 4.18
CA ARG A 148 12.81 43.66 4.41
C ARG A 148 12.45 43.40 5.88
N GLY A 149 13.42 43.36 6.78
CA GLY A 149 13.17 43.13 8.20
C GLY A 149 12.42 44.32 8.80
N GLY A 150 11.16 44.07 9.16
CA GLY A 150 10.23 45.10 9.63
C GLY A 150 9.03 45.30 8.70
N VAL A 151 9.05 44.74 7.49
CA VAL A 151 7.85 44.67 6.64
C VAL A 151 7.11 43.37 6.98
N ASP A 152 6.02 43.49 7.73
CA ASP A 152 5.12 42.37 8.00
C ASP A 152 4.17 42.17 6.82
N ASP A 153 4.69 41.60 5.73
CA ASP A 153 3.90 41.16 4.57
C ASP A 153 3.12 39.87 4.88
N GLN A 154 3.20 39.37 6.12
CA GLN A 154 2.57 38.13 6.51
C GLN A 154 1.09 38.43 6.81
N PRO A 155 0.14 37.81 6.08
CA PRO A 155 -1.27 37.99 6.40
C PRO A 155 -1.50 37.57 7.85
N ASP A 156 -2.34 38.35 8.55
CA ASP A 156 -2.63 38.16 9.97
C ASP A 156 -2.87 36.67 10.25
N PRO A 157 -2.15 36.03 11.19
CA PRO A 157 -2.33 34.62 11.51
C PRO A 157 -3.78 34.23 11.83
N THR A 158 -4.61 35.20 12.23
CA THR A 158 -6.02 35.01 12.54
C THR A 158 -6.94 34.96 11.30
N GLU A 159 -6.50 35.45 10.14
CA GLU A 159 -7.28 35.48 8.90
C GLU A 159 -7.10 34.25 8.02
N ARG A 160 -6.21 33.30 8.38
CA ARG A 160 -6.05 32.08 7.59
C ARG A 160 -7.35 31.26 7.62
N PRO A 161 -8.00 31.00 6.47
CA PRO A 161 -9.12 30.07 6.44
C PRO A 161 -8.65 28.73 6.99
N ILE A 162 -9.40 28.19 7.95
CA ILE A 162 -9.12 26.93 8.68
C ILE A 162 -8.74 25.78 7.73
N ALA A 163 -9.19 25.85 6.47
CA ALA A 163 -8.93 24.88 5.42
C ALA A 163 -7.45 24.73 5.00
N TYR A 164 -6.56 25.70 5.22
CA TYR A 164 -5.14 25.59 4.81
C TYR A 164 -4.20 25.09 5.91
N ALA A 165 -4.72 24.79 7.10
CA ALA A 165 -3.91 24.26 8.21
C ALA A 165 -3.69 22.73 8.08
N LEU A 166 -4.56 22.03 7.36
CA LEU A 166 -4.48 20.59 7.14
C LEU A 166 -3.93 20.32 5.74
N ASP A 167 -2.73 19.75 5.67
CA ASP A 167 -2.18 19.20 4.43
C ASP A 167 -3.02 17.95 4.08
N TYR A 168 -4.01 18.12 3.20
CA TYR A 168 -4.96 17.06 2.83
C TYR A 168 -4.29 15.89 2.13
N ASP A 169 -3.24 16.13 1.35
CA ASP A 169 -2.50 15.06 0.70
C ASP A 169 -1.77 14.23 1.76
N ARG A 170 -1.14 14.89 2.74
CA ARG A 170 -0.50 14.20 3.86
C ARG A 170 -1.48 13.55 4.82
N ALA A 171 -2.66 14.13 5.03
CA ALA A 171 -3.72 13.57 5.87
C ALA A 171 -4.44 12.39 5.19
N ALA A 172 -4.44 12.34 3.85
CA ALA A 172 -4.98 11.24 3.07
C ALA A 172 -4.04 10.04 2.98
N LEU A 173 -2.73 10.22 3.25
CA LEU A 173 -1.79 9.13 3.31
C LEU A 173 -1.93 8.40 4.67
N PRO A 174 -2.29 7.09 4.67
CA PRO A 174 -2.20 6.32 5.90
C PRO A 174 -0.75 6.37 6.39
N ALA A 175 -0.56 6.38 7.71
CA ALA A 175 0.77 6.33 8.26
C ALA A 175 1.50 5.09 7.70
N LEU A 176 2.53 5.31 6.88
CA LEU A 176 3.48 4.28 6.43
C LEU A 176 4.36 3.88 7.63
N ARG A 177 3.72 3.37 8.68
CA ARG A 177 4.34 3.00 9.95
C ARG A 177 4.06 1.54 10.31
N GLY A 178 3.47 0.78 9.40
CA GLY A 178 3.36 -0.66 9.53
C GLY A 178 4.73 -1.34 9.40
N LEU A 179 4.76 -2.61 9.76
CA LEU A 179 5.95 -3.44 9.58
C LEU A 179 6.25 -3.60 8.08
N PRO A 180 7.50 -3.86 7.68
CA PRO A 180 7.87 -3.98 6.28
C PRO A 180 7.31 -5.27 5.70
N CYS A 181 7.00 -5.27 4.41
CA CYS A 181 6.67 -6.48 3.67
C CYS A 181 7.79 -7.50 3.85
N LEU A 182 7.43 -8.74 4.20
CA LEU A 182 8.40 -9.80 4.41
C LEU A 182 9.18 -10.14 3.15
N HIS A 183 8.60 -9.96 1.96
CA HIS A 183 9.25 -10.31 0.70
C HIS A 183 10.05 -9.16 0.06
N CYS A 184 9.42 -7.98 -0.13
CA CYS A 184 10.05 -6.85 -0.83
C CYS A 184 10.54 -5.73 0.09
N PHE A 185 10.29 -5.83 1.40
CA PHE A 185 10.74 -4.89 2.43
C PHE A 185 10.24 -3.44 2.31
N VAL A 186 9.26 -3.21 1.44
CA VAL A 186 8.48 -1.97 1.36
C VAL A 186 7.60 -1.85 2.59
N GLU A 187 7.51 -0.65 3.17
CA GLU A 187 6.71 -0.39 4.36
C GLU A 187 5.22 -0.66 4.09
N LEU A 188 4.57 -1.40 4.98
CA LEU A 188 3.13 -1.63 4.89
C LEU A 188 2.39 -0.44 5.50
N SER A 189 1.23 -0.13 4.94
CA SER A 189 0.28 0.70 5.67
C SER A 189 -0.22 -0.09 6.88
N GLU A 190 -0.43 0.61 7.99
CA GLU A 190 -0.95 0.00 9.23
C GLU A 190 -2.27 -0.76 8.97
N ILE A 191 -3.12 -0.24 8.07
CA ILE A 191 -4.37 -0.88 7.64
C ILE A 191 -4.10 -2.21 6.93
N ALA A 192 -3.18 -2.23 5.96
CA ALA A 192 -2.87 -3.45 5.21
C ALA A 192 -2.26 -4.55 6.09
N ASP A 193 -1.43 -4.17 7.06
CA ASP A 193 -0.83 -5.09 8.03
C ASP A 193 -1.90 -5.66 8.98
N HIS A 194 -2.85 -4.81 9.44
CA HIS A 194 -3.93 -5.22 10.34
C HIS A 194 -5.01 -6.11 9.71
N GLU A 195 -5.38 -5.87 8.45
CA GLU A 195 -6.47 -6.59 7.78
C GLU A 195 -6.05 -8.00 7.34
N ARG A 196 -4.87 -8.14 6.72
CA ARG A 196 -4.43 -9.41 6.12
C ARG A 196 -3.54 -10.24 7.02
N ARG A 197 -2.64 -9.59 7.78
CA ARG A 197 -1.75 -10.23 8.76
C ARG A 197 -0.88 -11.36 8.19
N ASP A 198 -0.67 -11.35 6.87
CA ASP A 198 0.22 -12.26 6.14
C ASP A 198 1.65 -11.70 6.05
N GLY A 199 1.84 -10.45 6.49
CA GLY A 199 3.11 -9.72 6.41
C GLY A 199 3.51 -9.34 4.98
N LEU A 200 2.59 -9.35 4.02
CA LEU A 200 2.87 -9.02 2.62
C LEU A 200 2.24 -7.69 2.20
N CYS A 201 2.92 -6.98 1.30
CA CYS A 201 2.30 -5.84 0.63
C CYS A 201 1.31 -6.35 -0.41
N PHE A 202 0.40 -5.46 -0.84
CA PHE A 202 -0.64 -5.77 -1.81
C PHE A 202 -0.07 -6.46 -3.07
N GLU A 203 1.02 -5.93 -3.64
CA GLU A 203 1.63 -6.53 -4.83
C GLU A 203 2.27 -7.91 -4.59
N CYS A 204 2.87 -8.13 -3.43
CA CYS A 204 3.50 -9.42 -3.13
C CYS A 204 2.46 -10.50 -2.87
N HIS A 205 1.36 -10.12 -2.22
CA HIS A 205 0.20 -10.99 -2.05
C HIS A 205 -0.39 -11.37 -3.41
N ASP A 206 -0.71 -10.40 -4.27
CA ASP A 206 -1.34 -10.64 -5.57
C ASP A 206 -0.48 -11.52 -6.49
N ARG A 207 0.85 -11.45 -6.34
CA ARG A 207 1.81 -12.31 -7.06
C ARG A 207 1.97 -13.70 -6.43
N GLY A 208 1.19 -14.05 -5.41
CA GLY A 208 1.23 -15.34 -4.74
C GLY A 208 2.56 -15.61 -4.03
N ARG A 209 3.22 -14.57 -3.50
CA ARG A 209 4.45 -14.76 -2.73
C ARG A 209 4.16 -15.48 -1.41
N PRO A 210 5.10 -16.29 -0.90
CA PRO A 210 4.95 -16.88 0.42
C PRO A 210 4.91 -15.78 1.48
N GLY A 211 3.97 -15.89 2.41
CA GLY A 211 3.78 -15.02 3.56
C GLY A 211 3.51 -15.83 4.82
N ILE A 212 3.11 -15.16 5.89
CA ILE A 212 2.70 -15.83 7.13
C ILE A 212 1.37 -16.53 6.90
N THR A 213 1.35 -17.84 7.10
CA THR A 213 0.17 -18.69 6.90
C THR A 213 -0.64 -18.89 8.17
N THR A 214 -0.10 -18.53 9.34
CA THR A 214 -0.76 -18.74 10.63
C THR A 214 -1.84 -17.68 10.86
N PRO A 215 -3.14 -18.02 10.81
CA PRO A 215 -4.18 -17.06 11.08
C PRO A 215 -4.18 -16.74 12.58
N THR A 216 -3.76 -15.52 12.94
CA THR A 216 -3.82 -15.07 14.33
C THR A 216 -4.49 -13.70 14.46
N THR A 217 -5.43 -13.63 15.41
CA THR A 217 -6.08 -12.38 15.81
C THR A 217 -5.25 -11.59 16.83
N ASN A 218 -4.19 -12.19 17.37
CA ASN A 218 -3.34 -11.62 18.41
C ASN A 218 -2.09 -10.96 17.81
N ALA A 219 -1.85 -9.69 18.15
CA ALA A 219 -0.69 -8.93 17.65
C ALA A 219 0.65 -9.53 18.12
N ALA A 220 0.71 -10.10 19.32
CA ALA A 220 1.93 -10.72 19.83
C ALA A 220 2.27 -12.02 19.09
N GLU A 221 1.27 -12.84 18.78
CA GLU A 221 1.43 -14.05 17.98
C GLU A 221 1.82 -13.73 16.54
N LEU A 222 1.25 -12.67 15.96
CA LEU A 222 1.64 -12.21 14.61
C LEU A 222 3.12 -11.82 14.59
N LEU A 223 3.57 -11.09 15.62
CA LEU A 223 4.97 -10.68 15.73
C LEU A 223 5.92 -11.88 15.89
N ILE A 224 5.51 -12.90 16.66
CA ILE A 224 6.25 -14.16 16.80
C ILE A 224 6.31 -14.89 15.44
N ALA A 225 5.20 -14.96 14.72
CA ALA A 225 5.12 -15.59 13.40
C ALA A 225 6.01 -14.88 12.37
N ARG A 226 6.08 -13.53 12.41
CA ARG A 226 7.03 -12.74 11.61
C ARG A 226 8.47 -13.10 11.93
N CYS A 227 8.83 -13.18 13.21
CA CYS A 227 10.19 -13.53 13.60
C CYS A 227 10.58 -14.94 13.12
N ALA A 228 9.66 -15.90 13.26
CA ALA A 228 9.84 -17.26 12.76
C ALA A 228 10.03 -17.29 11.23
N TYR A 229 9.16 -16.59 10.49
CA TYR A 229 9.25 -16.51 9.04
C TYR A 229 10.61 -15.95 8.59
N ILE A 230 11.07 -14.86 9.22
CA ILE A 230 12.36 -14.23 8.90
C ILE A 230 13.52 -15.20 9.16
N ALA A 231 13.50 -15.93 10.28
CA ALA A 231 14.56 -16.87 10.60
C ALA A 231 14.57 -18.10 9.66
N GLU A 232 13.41 -18.54 9.20
CA GLU A 232 13.29 -19.70 8.31
C GLU A 232 13.70 -19.38 6.86
N HIS A 233 13.35 -18.20 6.35
CA HIS A 233 13.45 -17.88 4.93
C HIS A 233 14.71 -17.08 4.54
N TYR A 234 15.42 -16.51 5.51
CA TYR A 234 16.60 -15.67 5.25
C TYR A 234 17.85 -16.24 5.90
N HIS A 235 18.99 -16.11 5.21
CA HIS A 235 20.28 -16.48 5.79
C HIS A 235 20.57 -15.65 7.05
N ARG A 236 21.34 -16.22 7.98
CA ARG A 236 21.64 -15.66 9.30
C ARG A 236 21.88 -14.15 9.33
N THR A 237 22.76 -13.62 8.47
CA THR A 237 23.08 -12.19 8.44
C THR A 237 21.92 -11.31 7.98
N ALA A 238 21.13 -11.75 7.00
CA ALA A 238 19.93 -11.04 6.56
C ALA A 238 18.83 -11.14 7.62
N ALA A 239 18.60 -12.33 8.19
CA ALA A 239 17.63 -12.55 9.24
C ALA A 239 17.87 -11.62 10.43
N LEU A 240 19.11 -11.52 10.93
CA LEU A 240 19.47 -10.62 12.03
C LEU A 240 19.25 -9.13 11.68
N THR A 241 19.59 -8.71 10.46
CA THR A 241 19.34 -7.34 10.01
C THR A 241 17.85 -7.04 9.95
N LEU A 242 17.04 -7.97 9.43
CA LEU A 242 15.59 -7.83 9.34
C LEU A 242 14.95 -7.81 10.73
N LEU A 243 15.31 -8.73 11.62
CA LEU A 243 14.82 -8.76 13.01
C LEU A 243 15.18 -7.48 13.78
N ARG A 244 16.40 -6.93 13.57
CA ARG A 244 16.79 -5.64 14.14
C ARG A 244 15.97 -4.49 13.55
N ARG A 245 15.62 -4.54 12.25
CA ARG A 245 14.76 -3.54 11.62
C ARG A 245 13.35 -3.59 12.21
N GLU A 246 12.75 -4.78 12.35
CA GLU A 246 11.46 -4.99 13.03
C GLU A 246 11.47 -4.38 14.43
N TRP A 247 12.50 -4.69 15.23
CA TRP A 247 12.66 -4.16 16.58
C TRP A 247 12.70 -2.62 16.65
N ASN A 248 13.35 -1.98 15.67
CA ASN A 248 13.43 -0.52 15.60
C ASN A 248 12.10 0.13 15.18
N GLN A 249 11.34 -0.53 14.31
CA GLN A 249 10.09 0.01 13.75
C GLN A 249 8.91 -0.14 14.72
N VAL A 250 8.89 -1.18 15.55
CA VAL A 250 7.89 -1.32 16.61
C VAL A 250 8.08 -0.23 17.67
N ARG A 251 6.98 0.48 18.00
CA ARG A 251 6.96 1.55 19.02
C ARG A 251 6.66 1.03 20.42
N ASP A 252 5.86 -0.03 20.50
CA ASP A 252 5.47 -0.62 21.77
C ASP A 252 6.67 -1.30 22.45
N ARG A 253 6.85 -0.98 23.73
CA ARG A 253 7.92 -1.55 24.55
C ARG A 253 7.69 -3.04 24.78
N HIS A 254 6.45 -3.49 24.94
CA HIS A 254 6.16 -4.90 25.17
C HIS A 254 6.51 -5.74 23.94
N ALA A 255 6.08 -5.31 22.75
CA ALA A 255 6.45 -5.96 21.50
C ALA A 255 7.98 -5.98 21.23
N ARG A 256 8.74 -4.94 21.61
CA ARG A 256 10.22 -4.99 21.58
C ARG A 256 10.80 -6.06 22.52
N THR A 257 10.21 -6.23 23.70
CA THR A 257 10.59 -7.30 24.62
C THR A 257 10.29 -8.66 24.01
N THR A 258 9.11 -8.85 23.41
CA THR A 258 8.74 -10.09 22.71
C THR A 258 9.74 -10.47 21.62
N ILE A 259 10.17 -9.52 20.77
CA ILE A 259 11.19 -9.78 19.74
C ILE A 259 12.51 -10.16 20.39
N THR A 260 12.94 -9.44 21.43
CA THR A 260 14.20 -9.72 22.15
C THR A 260 14.20 -11.13 22.75
N GLU A 261 13.12 -11.49 23.45
CA GLU A 261 12.95 -12.81 24.07
C GLU A 261 12.94 -13.91 23.02
N TRP A 262 12.17 -13.72 21.94
CA TRP A 262 12.10 -14.70 20.85
C TRP A 262 13.45 -14.91 20.18
N VAL A 263 14.17 -13.83 19.85
CA VAL A 263 15.51 -13.91 19.22
C VAL A 263 16.51 -14.60 20.13
N THR A 264 16.43 -14.35 21.45
CA THR A 264 17.31 -15.00 22.43
C THR A 264 17.01 -16.49 22.54
N ALA A 265 15.74 -16.87 22.62
CA ALA A 265 15.30 -18.26 22.69
C ALA A 265 15.59 -19.06 21.40
N ASN A 266 15.59 -18.38 20.24
CA ASN A 266 15.72 -19.01 18.92
C ASN A 266 17.09 -18.74 18.26
N ALA A 267 18.11 -18.35 19.04
CA ALA A 267 19.43 -18.05 18.51
C ALA A 267 20.04 -19.20 17.68
N ALA A 268 19.78 -20.45 18.06
CA ALA A 268 20.21 -21.63 17.32
C ALA A 268 19.49 -21.79 15.97
N ALA A 269 18.18 -21.52 15.93
CA ALA A 269 17.40 -21.56 14.69
C ALA A 269 17.84 -20.48 13.69
N ILE A 270 18.17 -19.28 14.17
CA ILE A 270 18.72 -18.19 13.35
C ILE A 270 20.14 -18.52 12.85
N ALA A 271 20.89 -19.33 13.61
CA ALA A 271 22.23 -19.75 13.25
C ALA A 271 22.27 -20.89 12.23
N ALA A 272 21.16 -21.62 12.05
CA ALA A 272 21.07 -22.66 11.04
C ALA A 272 21.22 -22.04 9.63
N PRO A 273 21.92 -22.71 8.70
CA PRO A 273 21.90 -22.26 7.31
C PRO A 273 20.46 -22.27 6.83
N ALA A 274 19.97 -21.14 6.32
CA ALA A 274 18.62 -21.04 5.77
C ALA A 274 18.43 -22.19 4.79
N ARG A 275 17.29 -22.89 4.89
CA ARG A 275 16.86 -23.83 3.86
C ARG A 275 16.89 -23.05 2.57
N SER A 276 17.90 -23.32 1.76
CA SER A 276 18.04 -22.69 0.47
C SER A 276 16.75 -23.05 -0.26
N ALA A 277 15.87 -22.07 -0.46
CA ALA A 277 14.99 -22.14 -1.60
C ALA A 277 15.95 -22.41 -2.75
N GLN A 278 15.87 -23.61 -3.31
CA GLN A 278 16.70 -24.05 -4.41
C GLN A 278 16.39 -23.11 -5.57
N HIS A 279 17.07 -21.96 -5.63
CA HIS A 279 17.51 -21.45 -6.90
C HIS A 279 18.54 -22.47 -7.36
N GLU A 280 18.06 -23.54 -7.99
CA GLU A 280 18.85 -24.19 -9.01
C GLU A 280 19.39 -23.06 -9.88
N LEU A 281 20.71 -22.86 -9.80
CA LEU A 281 21.39 -22.03 -10.76
C LEU A 281 20.87 -22.49 -12.13
N PRO A 282 20.31 -21.57 -12.95
CA PRO A 282 19.84 -21.97 -14.26
C PRO A 282 21.00 -22.70 -14.95
N PRO A 283 20.71 -23.81 -15.66
CA PRO A 283 21.76 -24.60 -16.30
C PRO A 283 22.67 -23.66 -17.10
N PRO A 284 24.00 -23.86 -17.05
CA PRO A 284 24.91 -23.02 -17.81
C PRO A 284 24.50 -23.07 -19.28
N CYS A 285 24.57 -21.91 -19.95
CA CYS A 285 24.37 -21.87 -21.39
C CYS A 285 25.39 -22.82 -22.08
N ASP A 286 25.05 -23.36 -23.25
CA ASP A 286 25.97 -24.20 -24.05
C ASP A 286 27.34 -23.56 -24.32
N CYS A 287 27.43 -22.22 -24.27
CA CYS A 287 28.69 -21.48 -24.40
C CYS A 287 29.50 -21.33 -23.10
N GLY A 288 29.02 -21.89 -21.97
CA GLY A 288 29.65 -21.80 -20.65
C GLY A 288 29.35 -20.52 -19.86
N SER A 289 28.53 -19.60 -20.38
CA SER A 289 28.18 -18.35 -19.69
C SER A 289 27.04 -18.53 -18.69
N ILE A 290 27.21 -17.97 -17.48
CA ILE A 290 26.23 -18.03 -16.37
C ILE A 290 25.42 -16.72 -16.25
N ARG A 291 25.66 -15.72 -17.12
CA ARG A 291 24.98 -14.43 -17.03
C ARG A 291 23.56 -14.50 -17.63
N GLN A 292 22.57 -14.43 -16.74
CA GLN A 292 21.15 -14.21 -17.05
C GLN A 292 20.60 -15.18 -18.13
N VAL A 293 20.73 -16.48 -17.88
CA VAL A 293 20.18 -17.53 -18.74
C VAL A 293 18.64 -17.52 -18.67
N ARG A 294 18.00 -17.52 -19.83
CA ARG A 294 16.55 -17.70 -20.00
C ARG A 294 16.37 -18.63 -21.19
N ASP A 295 15.54 -19.66 -21.03
CA ASP A 295 15.32 -20.71 -22.03
C ASP A 295 16.61 -21.44 -22.47
N GLY A 296 17.54 -21.65 -21.54
CA GLY A 296 18.81 -22.35 -21.80
C GLY A 296 19.91 -21.52 -22.49
N LEU A 297 19.63 -20.27 -22.89
CA LEU A 297 20.58 -19.43 -23.62
C LEU A 297 20.96 -18.15 -22.85
N CYS A 298 22.25 -17.78 -22.88
CA CYS A 298 22.74 -16.51 -22.37
C CYS A 298 22.33 -15.34 -23.30
N VAL A 299 22.52 -14.10 -22.84
CA VAL A 299 22.19 -12.88 -23.60
C VAL A 299 22.91 -12.86 -24.96
N ASP A 300 24.18 -13.26 -25.00
CA ASP A 300 25.00 -13.22 -26.21
C ASP A 300 24.55 -14.30 -27.22
N CYS A 301 24.26 -15.52 -26.76
CA CYS A 301 23.75 -16.58 -27.62
C CYS A 301 22.36 -16.27 -28.19
N ARG A 302 21.51 -15.59 -27.43
CA ARG A 302 20.20 -15.13 -27.94
C ARG A 302 20.32 -14.11 -29.07
N GLN A 303 21.32 -13.22 -29.03
CA GLN A 303 21.56 -12.26 -30.12
C GLN A 303 22.07 -12.94 -31.39
N LEU A 304 22.83 -14.03 -31.24
CA LEU A 304 23.29 -14.83 -32.38
C LEU A 304 22.14 -15.62 -33.01
N ASP A 305 21.27 -16.22 -32.20
CA ASP A 305 20.11 -16.99 -32.69
C ASP A 305 19.04 -16.12 -33.39
N SER A 306 18.96 -14.85 -32.99
CA SER A 306 18.05 -13.87 -33.59
C SER A 306 18.65 -13.11 -34.77
N SER A 307 19.90 -13.37 -35.13
CA SER A 307 20.53 -12.76 -36.30
C SER A 307 20.07 -13.50 -37.56
N PRO A 308 19.35 -12.85 -38.50
CA PRO A 308 18.95 -13.50 -39.74
C PRO A 308 20.21 -13.85 -40.53
N VAL A 309 20.34 -15.12 -40.89
CA VAL A 309 21.39 -15.62 -41.79
C VAL A 309 21.33 -14.80 -43.07
N GLN A 310 22.27 -13.86 -43.23
CA GLN A 310 22.52 -13.24 -44.52
C GLN A 310 23.13 -14.30 -45.43
N VAL A 311 22.26 -14.95 -46.20
CA VAL A 311 22.67 -15.81 -47.31
C VAL A 311 23.33 -14.89 -48.35
N ALA A 312 24.66 -14.87 -48.34
CA ALA A 312 25.44 -14.21 -49.38
C ALA A 312 25.27 -15.00 -50.69
N ALA A 313 24.82 -14.30 -51.73
CA ALA A 313 24.83 -14.74 -53.12
C ALA A 313 26.23 -14.59 -53.73
#